data_AF-A0A949BBB5-F1
#
_entry.id   AF-A0A949BBB5-F1
#
_cell.length_a   1.000
_cell.length_b   1.000
_cell.length_c   1.000
_cell.angle_alpha   90.00
_cell.angle_beta   90.00
_cell.angle_gamma   90.00
#
_symmetry.space_group_name_H-M   'P 1'
#
loop_
_entity.id
_entity.type
_entity.pdbx_description
1 polymer ?
#
loop_
_entity_poly.entity_id
_entity_poly.type
_entity_poly.pdbx_seq_one_letter_code
_entity_poly.pdbx_strand_id
1 'polypeptide(L)' 'MSLKNSKRVVIIIGAPGSGKGTQAELLAERLNLFYFETSKIIESNIMNIVGNPIVTIGNQKYSLKDEKI' A
#
# COMPACT_ATOMS: atom_id res chain seq x y z
N MET A 1 -11.88 -19.72 30.25
CA MET A 1 -10.59 -19.77 29.54
C MET A 1 -10.51 -18.55 28.63
N SER A 2 -9.73 -17.55 29.00
CA SER A 2 -9.63 -16.29 28.23
C SER A 2 -8.70 -16.52 27.05
N LEU A 3 -9.24 -16.50 25.83
CA LEU A 3 -8.43 -16.50 24.61
C LEU A 3 -7.70 -15.16 24.54
N LYS A 4 -6.39 -15.18 24.83
CA LYS A 4 -5.50 -14.05 24.63
C LYS A 4 -5.63 -13.64 23.15
N ASN A 5 -6.21 -12.47 22.89
CA ASN A 5 -6.47 -12.00 21.54
C ASN A 5 -5.15 -11.50 20.93
N SER A 6 -4.30 -12.44 20.50
CA SER A 6 -2.99 -12.13 19.92
C SER A 6 -3.18 -11.64 18.49
N LYS A 7 -3.01 -10.33 18.28
CA LYS A 7 -2.95 -9.77 16.92
C LYS A 7 -1.80 -10.42 16.16
N ARG A 8 -2.09 -10.96 14.97
CA ARG A 8 -1.09 -11.53 14.06
C ARG A 8 -0.81 -10.52 12.95
N VAL A 9 0.48 -10.26 12.71
CA VAL A 9 0.95 -9.35 11.67
C VAL A 9 1.97 -10.11 10.82
N VAL A 10 1.83 -10.02 9.50
CA VAL A 10 2.73 -10.64 8.53
C VAL A 10 3.27 -9.55 7.62
N ILE A 11 4.60 -9.48 7.48
CA ILE A 11 5.28 -8.52 6.60
C ILE A 11 6.05 -9.33 5.56
N ILE A 12 5.80 -9.07 4.27
CA ILE A 12 6.46 -9.77 3.16
C ILE A 12 7.45 -8.83 2.48
N ILE A 13 8.72 -9.24 2.42
CA ILE A 13 9.84 -8.46 1.88
C ILE A 13 10.49 -9.23 0.73
N GLY A 14 11.00 -8.52 -0.27
CA GLY A 14 11.58 -9.13 -1.48
C GLY A 14 11.76 -8.12 -2.62
N ALA A 15 12.57 -8.51 -3.61
CA ALA A 15 12.91 -7.65 -4.76
C ALA A 15 11.67 -7.21 -5.57
N PRO A 16 11.74 -6.11 -6.34
CA PRO A 16 10.69 -5.75 -7.30
C PRO A 16 10.36 -6.93 -8.23
N GLY A 17 9.07 -7.13 -8.53
CA GLY A 17 8.62 -8.25 -9.37
C GLY A 17 8.62 -9.64 -8.70
N SER A 18 9.06 -9.79 -7.45
CA SER A 18 9.13 -11.11 -6.78
C SER A 18 7.79 -11.71 -6.33
N GLY A 19 6.65 -11.14 -6.73
CA GLY A 19 5.31 -11.66 -6.38
C GLY A 19 4.82 -11.37 -4.95
N LYS A 20 5.43 -10.41 -4.23
CA LYS A 20 5.06 -10.10 -2.82
C LYS A 20 3.58 -9.78 -2.63
N GLY A 21 3.01 -8.93 -3.49
CA GLY A 21 1.60 -8.53 -3.42
C GLY A 21 0.68 -9.74 -3.59
N THR A 22 0.94 -10.55 -4.63
CA THR A 22 0.22 -11.80 -4.88
C THR A 22 0.29 -12.75 -3.69
N GLN A 23 1.46 -12.95 -3.10
CA GLN A 23 1.61 -13.83 -1.94
C GLN A 23 0.93 -13.27 -0.69
N ALA A 24 0.98 -11.95 -0.48
CA ALA A 24 0.33 -11.29 0.64
C ALA A 24 -1.20 -11.37 0.54
N GLU A 25 -1.77 -11.22 -0.66
CA GLU A 25 -3.20 -11.40 -0.93
C GLU A 25 -3.65 -12.85 -0.63
N LEU A 26 -2.96 -13.85 -1.19
CA LEU A 26 -3.26 -15.26 -0.95
C LEU A 26 -3.14 -15.65 0.54
N LEU A 27 -2.15 -15.10 1.26
CA LEU A 27 -1.98 -15.35 2.69
C LEU A 27 -3.08 -14.67 3.51
N ALA A 28 -3.49 -13.46 3.14
CA ALA A 28 -4.56 -12.75 3.81
C ALA A 28 -5.89 -13.53 3.70
N GLU A 29 -6.23 -14.02 2.51
CA GLU A 29 -7.41 -14.86 2.28
C GLU A 29 -7.35 -16.15 3.12
N ARG A 30 -6.24 -16.89 3.05
CA ARG A 30 -6.09 -18.19 3.74
C ARG A 30 -6.07 -18.09 5.26
N LEU A 31 -5.54 -16.99 5.80
CA LEU A 31 -5.39 -16.79 7.24
C LEU A 31 -6.49 -15.91 7.85
N ASN A 32 -7.44 -15.45 7.03
CA ASN A 32 -8.46 -14.47 7.38
C ASN A 32 -7.85 -13.22 8.04
N LEU A 33 -6.83 -12.67 7.38
CA LEU A 33 -6.14 -11.44 7.80
C LEU A 33 -6.54 -10.28 6.90
N PHE A 34 -6.41 -9.06 7.42
CA PHE A 34 -6.58 -7.86 6.62
C PHE A 34 -5.38 -7.68 5.67
N TYR A 35 -5.66 -7.55 4.37
CA TYR A 35 -4.65 -7.22 3.36
C TYR A 35 -4.40 -5.70 3.36
N PHE A 36 -3.17 -5.29 3.71
CA PHE A 36 -2.78 -3.89 3.76
C PHE A 36 -1.66 -3.61 2.75
N GLU A 37 -1.97 -2.80 1.73
CA GLU A 37 -1.03 -2.40 0.69
C GLU A 37 -1.06 -0.87 0.50
N THR A 38 0.05 -0.21 0.84
CA THR A 38 0.14 1.26 0.82
C THR A 38 0.10 1.81 -0.61
N SER A 39 0.67 1.11 -1.58
CA SER A 39 0.63 1.50 -3.01
C SER A 39 -0.80 1.66 -3.50
N LYS A 40 -1.69 0.68 -3.29
CA LYS A 40 -3.11 0.78 -3.68
C LYS A 40 -3.82 1.99 -3.09
N ILE A 41 -3.54 2.32 -1.82
CA ILE A 41 -4.12 3.50 -1.16
C ILE A 41 -3.60 4.77 -1.81
N ILE A 42 -2.28 4.88 -2.01
CA ILE A 42 -1.66 6.06 -2.62
C ILE A 42 -2.15 6.23 -4.06
N GLU A 43 -2.15 5.17 -4.87
CA GLU A 43 -2.63 5.13 -6.25
C GLU A 43 -4.09 5.58 -6.32
N SER A 44 -4.96 5.04 -5.47
CA SER A 44 -6.37 5.45 -5.42
C SER A 44 -6.52 6.92 -5.06
N ASN A 45 -5.70 7.44 -4.14
CA ASN A 45 -5.73 8.86 -3.79
C ASN A 45 -5.24 9.73 -4.96
N ILE A 46 -4.15 9.37 -5.63
CA ILE A 46 -3.59 10.13 -6.76
C ILE A 46 -4.55 10.11 -7.96
N MET A 47 -5.09 8.94 -8.34
CA MET A 47 -5.98 8.79 -9.49
C MET A 47 -7.30 9.56 -9.32
N ASN A 48 -7.74 9.77 -8.09
CA ASN A 48 -8.97 10.52 -7.81
C ASN A 48 -8.77 12.05 -7.75
N ILE A 49 -7.54 12.55 -7.94
CA ILE A 49 -7.31 14.00 -7.95
C ILE A 49 -7.70 14.59 -9.30
N VAL A 50 -8.72 15.44 -9.28
CA VAL A 50 -9.11 16.28 -10.42
C VAL A 50 -8.15 17.47 -10.52
N GLY A 51 -7.57 17.71 -11.70
CA GLY A 51 -6.74 18.89 -11.97
C GLY A 51 -5.25 18.56 -12.14
N ASN A 52 -4.37 19.50 -11.82
CA ASN A 52 -2.92 19.29 -11.83
C ASN A 52 -2.39 19.31 -10.39
N PRO A 53 -2.43 18.18 -9.66
CA PRO A 53 -2.00 18.14 -8.27
C PRO A 53 -0.52 18.46 -8.13
N ILE A 54 -0.23 19.57 -7.44
CA ILE A 54 1.13 19.99 -7.10
C ILE A 54 1.28 19.94 -5.59
N VAL A 55 2.22 19.13 -5.10
CA VAL A 55 2.59 19.06 -3.70
C VAL A 55 3.86 19.90 -3.49
N THR A 56 3.87 20.74 -2.45
CA THR A 56 5.07 21.52 -2.09
C THR A 56 5.73 20.87 -0.87
N ILE A 57 6.97 20.43 -1.01
CA ILE A 57 7.78 19.87 0.08
C ILE A 57 9.01 20.76 0.26
N GLY A 58 9.05 21.52 1.36
CA GLY A 58 10.02 22.59 1.55
C GLY A 58 9.83 23.69 0.50
N ASN A 59 10.88 24.00 -0.26
CA ASN A 59 10.85 24.99 -1.34
C ASN A 59 10.67 24.36 -2.74
N GLN A 60 10.45 23.05 -2.82
CA GLN A 60 10.31 22.33 -4.09
C GLN A 60 8.85 21.96 -4.35
N LYS A 61 8.43 22.10 -5.62
CA LYS A 61 7.09 21.73 -6.10
C LYS A 61 7.19 20.43 -6.91
N TYR A 62 6.34 19.47 -6.58
CA TYR A 62 6.25 18.15 -7.21
C TYR A 62 4.89 18.02 -7.88
N SER A 63 4.88 17.77 -9.18
CA SER A 63 3.66 17.42 -9.91
C SER A 63 3.39 15.93 -9.73
N LEU A 64 2.25 15.59 -9.14
CA LEU A 64 1.84 14.19 -8.96
C LEU A 64 1.47 13.50 -10.29
N LYS A 65 1.36 14.25 -11.41
CA LYS A 65 1.20 13.66 -12.75
C LYS A 65 2.50 13.16 -13.37
N ASP A 66 3.63 13.69 -12.90
CA ASP A 66 4.95 13.37 -13.45
C ASP A 66 5.53 12.11 -12.77
N GLU A 67 4.91 11.65 -11.68
CA GLU A 67 5.22 10.34 -11.10
C GLU A 67 4.70 9.24 -12.02
N LYS A 68 5.63 8.46 -12.58
CA LYS A 68 5.31 7.19 -13.22
C LYS A 68 4.91 6.20 -12.12
N ILE A 69 3.61 5.96 -11.99
CA ILE A 69 3.07 4.79 -11.29
C ILE A 69 3.49 3.53 -12.05
#